data_AF-A0A6N7QDC5-F1
#
_entry.id   AF-A0A6N7QDC5-F1
#
_cell.length_a   1.000
_cell.length_b   1.000
_cell.length_c   1.000
_cell.angle_alpha   90.00
_cell.angle_beta   90.00
_cell.angle_gamma   90.00
#
_symmetry.space_group_name_H-M   'P 1'
#
loop_
_entity.id
_entity.type
_entity.pdbx_description
1 polymer ?
#
loop_
_entity_poly.entity_id
_entity_poly.type
_entity_poly.pdbx_seq_one_letter_code
_entity_poly.pdbx_strand_id
1 'polypeptide(L)'
;MTHGSPKKPAKNPHPVKRYEVIATSHAPGSWDSIIGYIHYDVINAKCVPMDSFIGEQDVPKIGVHIEMTPVDDHTWKGHFYRDAFQDEDYYKLGVCHWDVTSVSVNTIVQGVRFGWGGLFTELLRDSPEASYFKKSVYGDKSFAPYGAPDLSPNDPEVLQHPDAYFPVTIAVKEVMP
;
A
#
# COMPACT_ATOMS: atom_id res chain seq x y z
N MET A 1 -28.56 13.43 0.60
CA MET A 1 -27.18 12.99 0.30
C MET A 1 -26.57 12.59 1.63
N THR A 2 -26.13 11.35 1.78
CA THR A 2 -25.43 10.91 3.01
C THR A 2 -24.08 11.57 3.03
N HIS A 3 -23.92 12.60 3.87
CA HIS A 3 -22.64 13.24 4.12
C HIS A 3 -21.66 12.22 4.67
N GLY A 4 -20.46 12.14 4.06
CA GLY A 4 -19.39 11.29 4.56
C GLY A 4 -18.87 11.83 5.89
N SER A 5 -18.16 10.99 6.63
CA SER A 5 -17.35 11.47 7.76
C SER A 5 -15.88 11.36 7.40
N PRO A 6 -14.98 12.14 8.01
CA PRO A 6 -13.53 12.00 7.79
C PRO A 6 -13.02 10.57 7.99
N LYS A 7 -13.63 9.79 8.89
CA LYS A 7 -13.28 8.38 9.16
C LYS A 7 -13.96 7.37 8.22
N LYS A 8 -14.97 7.81 7.47
CA LYS A 8 -15.74 7.02 6.49
C LYS A 8 -16.19 7.97 5.38
N PRO A 9 -15.26 8.40 4.50
CA PRO A 9 -15.60 9.32 3.41
C PRO A 9 -16.59 8.68 2.45
N ALA A 10 -17.43 9.50 1.82
CA ALA A 10 -18.30 9.01 0.76
C ALA A 10 -17.46 8.49 -0.40
N LYS A 11 -17.92 7.43 -1.08
CA LYS A 11 -17.26 6.92 -2.28
C LYS A 11 -17.59 7.82 -3.47
N ASN A 12 -16.62 8.01 -4.36
CA ASN A 12 -16.88 8.65 -5.65
C ASN A 12 -17.83 7.75 -6.48
N PRO A 13 -18.99 8.24 -6.92
CA PRO A 13 -19.94 7.44 -7.71
C PRO A 13 -19.43 7.11 -9.11
N HIS A 14 -18.48 7.89 -9.64
CA HIS A 14 -17.95 7.74 -10.99
C HIS A 14 -16.41 7.89 -10.99
N PRO A 15 -15.67 6.94 -10.40
CA PRO A 15 -14.21 6.99 -10.39
C PRO A 15 -13.66 6.71 -11.78
N VAL A 16 -12.68 7.50 -12.21
CA VAL A 16 -12.11 7.42 -13.57
C VAL A 16 -10.60 7.16 -13.58
N LYS A 17 -9.90 7.39 -12.46
CA LYS A 17 -8.44 7.25 -12.38
C LYS A 17 -8.05 5.84 -11.96
N ARG A 18 -8.18 4.88 -12.87
CA ARG A 18 -7.88 3.47 -12.61
C ARG A 18 -6.38 3.19 -12.66
N TYR A 19 -5.89 2.44 -11.67
CA TYR A 19 -4.50 1.96 -11.61
C TYR A 19 -4.47 0.44 -11.44
N GLU A 20 -3.47 -0.20 -12.04
CA GLU A 20 -3.12 -1.60 -11.84
C GLU A 20 -1.90 -1.67 -10.90
N VAL A 21 -2.02 -2.51 -9.87
CA VAL A 21 -0.91 -2.93 -9.00
C VAL A 21 -0.41 -4.26 -9.51
N ILE A 22 0.88 -4.35 -9.81
CA ILE A 22 1.55 -5.59 -10.22
C ILE A 22 2.55 -5.93 -9.13
N ALA A 23 2.38 -7.09 -8.51
CA ALA A 23 3.22 -7.56 -7.43
C ALA A 23 3.95 -8.83 -7.88
N THR A 24 5.26 -8.92 -7.63
CA THR A 24 6.01 -10.17 -7.88
C THR A 24 6.71 -10.69 -6.64
N SER A 25 6.88 -12.01 -6.56
CA SER A 25 7.55 -12.65 -5.44
C SER A 25 8.31 -13.91 -5.87
N HIS A 26 9.60 -13.95 -5.53
CA HIS A 26 10.47 -15.12 -5.74
C HIS A 26 10.72 -15.87 -4.44
N ALA A 27 9.70 -15.95 -3.59
CA ALA A 27 9.78 -16.61 -2.30
C ALA A 27 10.15 -18.10 -2.41
N PRO A 28 10.71 -18.70 -1.34
CA PRO A 28 11.05 -20.13 -1.31
C PRO A 28 9.86 -21.09 -1.49
N GLY A 29 8.61 -20.61 -1.34
CA GLY A 29 7.41 -21.41 -1.48
C GLY A 29 6.17 -20.56 -1.77
N SER A 30 4.99 -21.19 -1.68
CA SER A 30 3.70 -20.54 -1.91
C SER A 30 3.23 -19.73 -0.70
N TRP A 31 2.57 -18.61 -0.98
CA TRP A 31 1.86 -17.80 0.01
C TRP A 31 0.50 -18.40 0.37
N ASP A 32 0.09 -18.30 1.63
CA ASP A 32 -1.26 -18.68 2.08
C ASP A 32 -2.30 -17.64 1.64
N SER A 33 -1.90 -16.36 1.59
CA SER A 33 -2.74 -15.27 1.11
C SER A 33 -1.89 -14.11 0.60
N ILE A 34 -2.48 -13.34 -0.30
CA ILE A 34 -1.95 -12.09 -0.84
C ILE A 34 -3.09 -11.09 -1.00
N ILE A 35 -2.89 -9.88 -0.46
CA ILE A 35 -3.85 -8.78 -0.55
C ILE A 35 -3.10 -7.49 -0.88
N GLY A 36 -3.69 -6.63 -1.71
CA GLY A 36 -3.18 -5.27 -1.91
C GLY A 36 -3.77 -4.35 -0.85
N TYR A 37 -3.02 -3.33 -0.47
CA TYR A 37 -3.43 -2.32 0.49
C TYR A 37 -3.08 -0.93 -0.04
N ILE A 38 -4.11 -0.10 -0.17
CA ILE A 38 -4.01 1.26 -0.71
C ILE A 38 -4.29 2.24 0.42
N HIS A 39 -3.36 3.16 0.66
CA HIS A 39 -3.53 4.23 1.64
C HIS A 39 -3.97 5.51 0.96
N TYR A 40 -5.03 6.11 1.48
CA TYR A 40 -5.55 7.39 1.06
C TYR A 40 -5.49 8.38 2.21
N ASP A 41 -4.95 9.56 1.95
CA ASP A 41 -4.91 10.65 2.91
C ASP A 41 -5.57 11.89 2.34
N VAL A 42 -6.00 12.78 3.24
CA VAL A 42 -6.33 14.15 2.86
C VAL A 42 -5.02 14.92 2.63
N ILE A 43 -4.74 15.27 1.37
CA ILE A 43 -3.45 15.88 1.00
C ILE A 43 -3.39 17.40 1.25
N ASN A 44 -4.51 18.04 1.58
CA ASN A 44 -4.60 19.46 1.90
C ASN A 44 -4.97 19.69 3.37
N ALA A 45 -4.00 19.51 4.27
CA ALA A 45 -4.21 19.58 5.72
C ALA A 45 -4.93 20.86 6.22
N LYS A 46 -4.87 21.98 5.49
CA LYS A 46 -5.61 23.22 5.81
C LYS A 46 -7.13 23.05 5.96
N CYS A 47 -7.73 22.02 5.37
CA CYS A 47 -9.16 21.74 5.53
C CYS A 47 -9.49 21.05 6.88
N VAL A 48 -8.48 20.61 7.64
CA VAL A 48 -8.61 19.92 8.92
C VAL A 48 -8.41 20.91 10.07
N PRO A 49 -9.22 20.90 11.13
CA PRO A 49 -9.01 21.77 12.28
C PRO A 49 -7.72 21.39 13.01
N MET A 50 -7.03 22.40 13.55
CA MET A 50 -5.89 22.19 14.45
C MET A 50 -6.41 21.61 15.77
N ASP A 51 -5.80 20.52 16.25
CA ASP A 51 -6.07 20.04 17.60
C ASP A 51 -5.40 21.00 18.60
N SER A 52 -6.23 21.65 19.41
CA SER A 52 -5.78 22.66 20.37
C SER A 52 -4.93 22.11 21.52
N PHE A 53 -4.99 20.80 21.79
CA PHE A 53 -4.27 20.18 22.89
C PHE A 53 -2.85 19.76 22.48
N ILE A 54 -2.69 19.22 21.27
CA ILE A 54 -1.40 18.75 20.75
C ILE A 54 -0.74 19.71 19.76
N GLY A 55 -1.48 20.70 19.23
CA GLY A 55 -0.96 21.66 18.27
C GLY A 55 -0.65 21.06 16.89
N GLU A 56 -1.36 19.99 16.50
CA GLU A 56 -1.20 19.28 15.24
C GLU A 56 -2.56 19.01 14.58
N GLN A 57 -2.59 18.84 13.26
CA GLN A 57 -3.78 18.44 12.52
C GLN A 57 -3.81 16.90 12.38
N ASP A 58 -4.85 16.25 12.93
CA ASP A 58 -5.07 14.81 12.70
C ASP A 58 -5.67 14.58 11.31
N VAL A 59 -4.78 14.48 10.31
CA VAL A 59 -5.17 14.35 8.91
C VAL A 59 -5.92 13.02 8.69
N PRO A 60 -7.16 13.06 8.17
CA PRO A 60 -7.91 11.85 7.89
C PRO A 60 -7.18 10.93 6.91
N LYS A 61 -7.13 9.65 7.26
CA LYS A 61 -6.47 8.58 6.49
C LYS A 61 -7.30 7.31 6.45
N ILE A 62 -7.33 6.64 5.31
CA ILE A 62 -8.14 5.44 5.06
C ILE A 62 -7.29 4.40 4.32
N GLY A 63 -7.29 3.18 4.87
CA GLY A 63 -6.75 2.00 4.20
C GLY A 63 -7.84 1.20 3.49
N VAL A 64 -7.59 0.83 2.24
CA VAL A 64 -8.49 -0.03 1.45
C VAL A 64 -7.74 -1.28 1.03
N HIS A 65 -8.34 -2.44 1.31
CA HIS A 65 -7.84 -3.70 0.78
C HIS A 65 -8.38 -3.93 -0.63
N ILE A 66 -7.51 -4.39 -1.52
CA ILE A 66 -7.88 -4.83 -2.87
C ILE A 66 -7.53 -6.31 -3.05
N GLU A 67 -8.34 -6.99 -3.84
CA GLU A 67 -8.06 -8.35 -4.26
C GLU A 67 -6.88 -8.37 -5.23
N MET A 68 -6.00 -9.37 -5.06
CA MET A 68 -4.85 -9.61 -5.92
C MET A 68 -5.05 -10.96 -6.62
N THR A 69 -5.25 -10.93 -7.93
CA THR A 69 -5.46 -12.12 -8.74
C THR A 69 -4.13 -12.67 -9.26
N PRO A 70 -3.83 -13.97 -9.10
CA PRO A 70 -2.63 -14.56 -9.68
C PRO A 70 -2.71 -14.55 -11.20
N VAL A 71 -1.59 -14.20 -11.85
CA VAL A 71 -1.42 -14.24 -13.31
C VAL A 71 -0.49 -15.39 -13.70
N ASP A 72 0.51 -15.65 -12.88
CA ASP A 72 1.44 -16.78 -12.97
C ASP A 72 1.97 -17.13 -11.57
N ASP A 73 2.94 -18.05 -11.49
CA ASP A 73 3.49 -18.57 -10.24
C ASP A 73 4.17 -17.51 -9.35
N HIS A 74 4.56 -16.38 -9.93
CA HIS A 74 5.32 -15.32 -9.27
C HIS A 74 4.66 -13.95 -9.33
N THR A 75 3.51 -13.80 -10.00
CA THR A 75 2.93 -12.50 -10.32
C THR A 75 1.46 -12.43 -9.97
N TRP A 76 1.08 -11.36 -9.29
CA TRP A 76 -0.31 -11.03 -8.98
C TRP A 76 -0.66 -9.62 -9.43
N LYS A 77 -1.92 -9.44 -9.82
CA LYS A 77 -2.46 -8.16 -10.26
C LYS A 77 -3.69 -7.77 -9.47
N GLY A 78 -3.75 -6.50 -9.09
CA GLY A 78 -4.92 -5.89 -8.46
C GLY A 78 -5.22 -4.55 -9.10
N HIS A 79 -6.41 -4.01 -8.83
CA HIS A 79 -6.80 -2.71 -9.36
C HIS A 79 -7.38 -1.83 -8.25
N PHE A 80 -7.14 -0.53 -8.36
CA PHE A 80 -7.77 0.48 -7.51
C PHE A 80 -8.05 1.75 -8.32
N TYR A 81 -8.83 2.66 -7.73
CA TYR A 81 -9.08 3.97 -8.29
C TYR A 81 -8.47 5.03 -7.38
N ARG A 82 -7.59 5.87 -7.92
CA ARG A 82 -6.97 6.95 -7.14
C ARG A 82 -8.00 7.94 -6.61
N ASP A 83 -9.08 8.15 -7.37
CA ASP A 83 -10.23 8.99 -7.05
C ASP A 83 -11.39 8.18 -6.45
N ALA A 84 -11.10 7.15 -5.64
CA ALA A 84 -12.13 6.29 -5.03
C ALA A 84 -13.03 7.03 -4.01
N PHE A 85 -12.53 8.10 -3.39
CA PHE A 85 -13.26 8.87 -2.38
C PHE A 85 -13.71 10.22 -2.92
N GLN A 86 -14.87 10.65 -2.44
CA GLN A 86 -15.43 11.95 -2.77
C GLN A 86 -14.83 13.01 -1.85
N ASP A 87 -14.36 14.09 -2.48
CA ASP A 87 -13.93 15.30 -1.79
C ASP A 87 -15.13 15.99 -1.13
N GLU A 88 -14.99 16.36 0.14
CA GLU A 88 -16.06 16.97 0.92
C GLU A 88 -15.49 17.96 1.95
N ASP A 89 -16.25 19.00 2.28
CA ASP A 89 -15.91 19.94 3.35
C ASP A 89 -16.44 19.41 4.69
N TYR A 90 -15.67 18.54 5.33
CA TYR A 90 -16.07 17.90 6.59
C TYR A 90 -16.10 18.85 7.79
N TYR A 91 -15.35 19.95 7.75
CA TYR A 91 -15.09 20.80 8.92
C TYR A 91 -15.52 22.27 8.74
N LYS A 92 -16.10 22.62 7.58
CA LYS A 92 -16.44 23.99 7.16
C LYS A 92 -15.20 24.89 7.04
N LEU A 93 -14.07 24.29 6.69
CA LEU A 93 -12.76 24.96 6.52
C LEU A 93 -12.27 24.90 5.07
N GLY A 94 -13.13 24.47 4.15
CA GLY A 94 -12.80 24.20 2.76
C GLY A 94 -12.84 22.71 2.45
N VAL A 95 -12.90 22.38 1.17
CA VAL A 95 -13.00 21.00 0.69
C VAL A 95 -11.74 20.21 1.03
N CYS A 96 -11.87 19.05 1.66
CA CYS A 96 -10.78 18.11 1.84
C CYS A 96 -10.62 17.23 0.60
N HIS A 97 -9.40 17.19 0.06
CA HIS A 97 -9.03 16.46 -1.14
C HIS A 97 -8.38 15.13 -0.76
N TRP A 98 -9.00 14.04 -1.16
CA TRP A 98 -8.46 12.70 -0.97
C TRP A 98 -7.52 12.33 -2.11
N ASP A 99 -6.38 11.72 -1.78
CA ASP A 99 -5.50 11.13 -2.76
C ASP A 99 -4.78 9.90 -2.19
N VAL A 100 -4.24 9.07 -3.09
CA VAL A 100 -3.45 7.89 -2.71
C VAL A 100 -2.04 8.34 -2.34
N THR A 101 -1.58 7.93 -1.15
CA THR A 101 -0.25 8.26 -0.64
C THR A 101 0.71 7.08 -0.66
N SER A 102 0.21 5.86 -0.47
CA SER A 102 1.03 4.65 -0.59
C SER A 102 0.25 3.45 -1.12
N VAL A 103 0.99 2.53 -1.73
CA VAL A 103 0.49 1.27 -2.26
C VAL A 103 1.41 0.18 -1.76
N SER A 104 0.82 -0.85 -1.14
CA SER A 104 1.57 -2.00 -0.66
C SER A 104 0.82 -3.31 -0.92
N VAL A 105 1.55 -4.40 -0.77
CA VAL A 105 1.04 -5.76 -0.85
C VAL A 105 1.42 -6.45 0.44
N ASN A 106 0.45 -7.12 1.06
CA ASN A 106 0.64 -7.90 2.26
C ASN A 106 0.37 -9.36 1.94
N THR A 107 1.33 -10.21 2.29
CA THR A 107 1.22 -11.65 2.15
C THR A 107 1.36 -12.33 3.50
N ILE A 108 0.85 -13.56 3.59
CA ILE A 108 0.96 -14.39 4.79
C ILE A 108 1.48 -15.77 4.37
N VAL A 109 2.43 -16.30 5.14
CA VAL A 109 2.80 -17.72 5.11
C VAL A 109 2.97 -18.24 6.53
N GLN A 110 2.25 -19.31 6.87
CA GLN A 110 2.26 -19.93 8.20
C GLN A 110 2.03 -18.95 9.36
N GLY A 111 1.26 -17.89 9.12
CA GLY A 111 0.97 -16.82 10.09
C GLY A 111 1.99 -15.69 10.17
N VAL A 112 3.08 -15.76 9.39
CA VAL A 112 4.08 -14.69 9.27
C VAL A 112 3.68 -13.76 8.15
N ARG A 113 3.67 -12.45 8.42
CA ARG A 113 3.31 -11.40 7.45
C ARG A 113 4.54 -10.90 6.70
N PHE A 114 4.43 -10.74 5.39
CA PHE A 114 5.45 -10.11 4.55
C PHE A 114 4.78 -8.98 3.78
N GLY A 115 5.14 -7.73 4.10
CA GLY A 115 4.58 -6.54 3.48
C GLY A 115 5.66 -5.80 2.72
N TRP A 116 5.40 -5.44 1.46
CA TRP A 116 6.27 -4.55 0.68
C TRP A 116 5.42 -3.55 -0.10
N GLY A 117 5.95 -2.38 -0.33
CA GLY A 117 5.21 -1.25 -0.87
C GLY A 117 6.06 0.00 -0.90
N GLY A 118 5.49 1.06 -1.44
CA GLY A 118 6.17 2.33 -1.58
C GLY A 118 5.21 3.51 -1.58
N LEU A 119 5.79 4.71 -1.59
CA LEU A 119 5.01 5.92 -1.80
C LEU A 119 4.43 5.89 -3.21
N PHE A 120 3.16 6.25 -3.35
CA PHE A 120 2.47 6.19 -4.63
C PHE A 120 3.17 7.05 -5.69
N THR A 121 3.68 8.23 -5.31
CA THR A 121 4.42 9.13 -6.19
C THR A 121 5.75 8.54 -6.69
N GLU A 122 6.45 7.78 -5.84
CA GLU A 122 7.69 7.09 -6.20
C GLU A 122 7.39 5.91 -7.11
N LEU A 123 6.37 5.12 -6.78
CA LEU A 123 5.92 4.02 -7.64
C LEU A 123 5.48 4.52 -9.02
N LEU A 124 4.81 5.68 -9.14
CA LEU A 124 4.48 6.23 -10.45
C LEU A 124 5.70 6.63 -11.30
N ARG A 125 6.82 6.97 -10.65
CA ARG A 125 8.04 7.46 -11.32
C ARG A 125 9.05 6.36 -11.60
N ASP A 126 9.27 5.48 -10.62
CA ASP A 126 10.42 4.59 -10.51
C ASP A 126 10.03 3.09 -10.44
N SER A 127 8.77 2.74 -10.75
CA SER A 127 8.32 1.33 -10.83
C SER A 127 9.18 0.47 -11.77
N PRO A 128 9.44 -0.82 -11.45
CA PRO A 128 9.08 -1.50 -10.21
C PRO A 128 10.04 -1.16 -9.06
N GLU A 129 9.47 -0.99 -7.86
CA GLU A 129 10.25 -0.94 -6.62
C GLU A 129 10.50 -2.36 -6.12
N ALA A 130 11.72 -2.63 -5.64
CA ALA A 130 12.15 -3.94 -5.19
C ALA A 130 12.50 -3.91 -3.70
N SER A 131 12.03 -4.92 -2.97
CA SER A 131 12.44 -5.20 -1.59
C SER A 131 12.95 -6.64 -1.48
N TYR A 132 13.73 -6.91 -0.44
CA TYR A 132 14.33 -8.21 -0.18
C TYR A 132 13.96 -8.73 1.20
N PHE A 133 13.61 -10.01 1.27
CA PHE A 133 13.35 -10.71 2.53
C PHE A 133 14.34 -11.83 2.75
N LYS A 134 14.74 -12.05 4.00
CA LYS A 134 15.58 -13.20 4.38
C LYS A 134 14.79 -14.50 4.15
N LYS A 135 15.39 -15.45 3.43
CA LYS A 135 14.82 -16.79 3.21
C LYS A 135 14.59 -17.53 4.53
N SER A 136 15.45 -17.32 5.53
CA SER A 136 15.31 -17.95 6.85
C SER A 136 14.06 -17.52 7.63
N VAL A 137 13.48 -16.37 7.29
CA VAL A 137 12.24 -15.87 7.91
C VAL A 137 11.00 -16.51 7.28
N TYR A 138 11.12 -17.09 6.08
CA TYR A 138 10.01 -17.69 5.35
C TYR A 138 9.41 -18.88 6.11
N GLY A 139 8.22 -18.67 6.69
CA GLY A 139 7.53 -19.66 7.52
C GLY A 139 8.05 -19.78 8.95
N ASP A 140 9.02 -18.96 9.38
CA ASP A 140 9.48 -18.94 10.77
C ASP A 140 8.46 -18.21 11.65
N LYS A 141 7.65 -19.00 12.35
CA LYS A 141 6.59 -18.51 13.24
C LYS A 141 7.08 -17.62 14.38
N SER A 142 8.39 -17.61 14.69
CA SER A 142 8.94 -16.65 15.63
C SER A 142 8.71 -15.19 15.19
N PHE A 143 8.53 -14.96 13.88
CA PHE A 143 8.23 -13.66 13.26
C PHE A 143 6.74 -13.33 13.18
N ALA A 144 5.84 -14.25 13.52
CA ALA A 144 4.39 -14.01 13.42
C ALA A 144 3.89 -12.75 14.17
N PRO A 145 4.42 -12.37 15.36
CA PRO A 145 3.93 -11.19 16.08
C PRO A 145 4.29 -9.84 15.45
N TYR A 146 5.37 -9.77 14.65
CA TYR A 146 5.93 -8.52 14.13
C TYR A 146 6.00 -8.46 12.59
N GLY A 147 5.96 -9.61 11.91
CA GLY A 147 6.14 -9.71 10.47
C GLY A 147 7.62 -9.81 10.07
N ALA A 148 7.85 -10.17 8.81
CA ALA A 148 9.17 -10.22 8.23
C ALA A 148 9.64 -8.79 7.88
N PRO A 149 10.86 -8.40 8.30
CA PRO A 149 11.45 -7.15 7.87
C PRO A 149 11.90 -7.26 6.41
N ASP A 150 11.62 -6.24 5.62
CA ASP A 150 12.16 -6.09 4.27
C ASP A 150 13.38 -5.17 4.26
N LEU A 151 14.24 -5.34 3.26
CA LEU A 151 15.43 -4.54 3.04
C LEU A 151 15.46 -3.98 1.62
N SER A 152 16.04 -2.79 1.48
CA SER A 152 16.27 -2.19 0.16
C SER A 152 17.31 -2.98 -0.65
N PRO A 153 17.30 -2.88 -1.99
CA PRO A 153 18.32 -3.51 -2.84
C PRO A 153 19.75 -3.01 -2.56
N ASN A 154 19.88 -1.82 -1.98
CA ASN A 154 21.15 -1.18 -1.67
C ASN A 154 21.63 -1.46 -0.23
N ASP A 155 20.90 -2.26 0.53
CA ASP A 155 21.29 -2.62 1.88
C ASP A 155 22.59 -3.46 1.87
N PRO A 156 23.61 -3.12 2.68
CA PRO A 156 24.87 -3.86 2.71
C PRO A 156 24.70 -5.37 2.98
N GLU A 157 23.71 -5.76 3.79
CA GLU A 157 23.46 -7.17 4.12
C GLU A 157 22.95 -7.95 2.90
N VAL A 158 22.09 -7.34 2.09
CA VAL A 158 21.58 -7.91 0.82
C VAL A 158 22.73 -8.02 -0.18
N LEU A 159 23.56 -6.98 -0.30
CA LEU A 159 24.68 -6.95 -1.24
C LEU A 159 25.79 -7.97 -0.89
N GLN A 160 26.06 -8.18 0.40
CA GLN A 160 27.09 -9.13 0.85
C GLN A 160 26.62 -10.59 0.81
N HIS A 161 25.31 -10.82 1.00
CA HIS A 161 24.75 -12.16 1.11
C HIS A 161 23.51 -12.36 0.22
N PRO A 162 23.58 -12.09 -1.09
CA PRO A 162 22.39 -12.09 -1.96
C PRO A 162 21.64 -13.43 -1.95
N ASP A 163 22.35 -14.55 -1.83
CA ASP A 163 21.76 -15.89 -1.78
C ASP A 163 20.90 -16.15 -0.53
N ALA A 164 21.11 -15.38 0.54
CA ALA A 164 20.31 -15.47 1.77
C ALA A 164 18.93 -14.79 1.63
N TYR A 165 18.72 -14.03 0.56
CA TYR A 165 17.50 -13.25 0.33
C TYR A 165 16.74 -13.72 -0.90
N PHE A 166 15.45 -13.39 -0.92
CA PHE A 166 14.63 -13.47 -2.13
C PHE A 166 14.01 -12.10 -2.43
N PRO A 167 13.94 -11.72 -3.72
CA PRO A 167 13.34 -10.47 -4.12
C PRO A 167 11.81 -10.54 -4.20
N VAL A 168 11.18 -9.43 -3.85
CA VAL A 168 9.80 -9.10 -4.18
C VAL A 168 9.78 -7.76 -4.91
N THR A 169 8.79 -7.53 -5.78
CA THR A 169 8.63 -6.23 -6.42
C THR A 169 7.20 -5.76 -6.42
N ILE A 170 7.02 -4.45 -6.50
CA ILE A 170 5.72 -3.82 -6.69
C ILE A 170 5.85 -2.74 -7.77
N ALA A 171 4.90 -2.74 -8.70
CA ALA A 171 4.77 -1.70 -9.71
C ALA A 171 3.33 -1.19 -9.72
N VAL A 172 3.18 0.10 -10.02
CA VAL A 172 1.87 0.73 -10.19
C VAL A 172 1.83 1.40 -11.55
N LYS A 173 0.78 1.14 -12.31
CA LYS A 173 0.59 1.69 -13.66
C LYS A 173 -0.80 2.26 -13.82
N GLU A 174 -0.89 3.44 -14.43
CA GLU A 174 -2.17 3.99 -14.85
C GLU A 174 -2.74 3.12 -15.97
N VAL A 175 -4.01 2.75 -15.85
CA VAL A 175 -4.74 2.04 -16.89
C VAL A 175 -5.67 3.03 -17.54
N MET A 176 -5.28 3.54 -18.70
CA MET A 176 -6.16 4.40 -19.48
C MET A 176 -7.39 3.60 -19.94
N PRO A 177 -8.59 4.20 -19.90
CA PRO A 177 -9.82 3.59 -20.42
C PRO A 177 -9.73 3.17 -21.89
#